data_AF-J2LTZ5-F1
#
_entry.id   AF-J2LTZ5-F1
#
_cell.length_a   1.000
_cell.length_b   1.000
_cell.length_c   1.000
_cell.angle_alpha   90.00
_cell.angle_beta   90.00
_cell.angle_gamma   90.00
#
_symmetry.space_group_name_H-M   'P 1'
#
loop_
_entity.id
_entity.type
_entity.pdbx_description
1 polymer ?
#
loop_
_entity_poly.entity_id
_entity_poly.type
_entity_poly.pdbx_seq_one_letter_code
_entity_poly.pdbx_strand_id
1 'polypeptide(L)'
;MTAMTELVHACGVDESTLRTDAQQRRSDWARWLEPISQALPAGDDPAYDDQFMQIREEVNKLSGFDTDTIARLAESLLTTVSKDIRVITFYAWARLHQDGEQGLAEGLELLAAALHQFGGKLHPQRSRSRQGALAWLGSARMLDSLTLWPEADIARVCRISGALLLIEDALDEDERNGLQPLLRALELRLAQNGGASAMVPLNSPAHADVDDSALAALAPVNSGETLKAQAKVLANYLREQPGGWLSAHHLMKSVRWDTILNLPALGPGGNTRLPPPKPDHRAHLKRLYLQQSWTELLELTDSLFAQAINHVWFDLQWYACEALNRQDKGAALANIVQQDLHGLLLRLPGLETLSYSDGTPFADEVTRSWIAQKVMGDVRLTESDAPFAGPGNDILSLESEAAEKAEAESVEAALAWLQMRPGTSNTKDQWLLRLLMARVCEQFGKSEMALHLLHELNQNAGALTLSQWEPTLLFEVRARRLKLLRARAARSERERTRIQPEMDALLSGLITLDPVRAAILCS
;
A
#
# COMPACT_ATOMS: atom_id res chain seq x y z
N MET A 1 -16.49 17.44 -3.68
CA MET A 1 -16.87 17.34 -2.27
C MET A 1 -16.57 18.69 -1.62
N THR A 2 -17.17 19.04 -0.49
CA THR A 2 -16.80 20.28 0.21
C THR A 2 -15.50 20.02 0.98
N ALA A 3 -14.64 21.03 1.13
CA ALA A 3 -13.35 20.90 1.86
C ALA A 3 -13.54 20.38 3.30
N MET A 4 -14.69 20.67 3.91
CA MET A 4 -15.08 20.09 5.21
C MET A 4 -15.23 18.57 5.17
N THR A 5 -15.92 18.03 4.15
CA THR A 5 -16.09 16.57 4.02
C THR A 5 -14.74 15.87 3.82
N GLU A 6 -13.85 16.47 3.04
CA GLU A 6 -12.50 15.96 2.82
C GLU A 6 -11.66 16.01 4.11
N LEU A 7 -11.77 17.10 4.88
CA LEU A 7 -11.13 17.24 6.19
C LEU A 7 -11.62 16.19 7.20
N VAL A 8 -12.93 15.97 7.31
CA VAL A 8 -13.52 14.94 8.20
C VAL A 8 -13.12 13.54 7.75
N HIS A 9 -13.16 13.26 6.46
CA HIS A 9 -12.70 11.97 5.92
C HIS A 9 -11.21 11.74 6.24
N ALA A 10 -10.38 12.78 6.13
CA ALA A 10 -8.96 12.72 6.44
C ALA A 10 -8.67 12.46 7.92
N CYS A 11 -9.60 12.78 8.84
CA CYS A 11 -9.50 12.45 10.27
C CYS A 11 -9.70 10.95 10.56
N GLY A 12 -10.36 10.18 9.67
CA GLY A 12 -10.63 8.76 9.89
C GLY A 12 -11.56 8.44 11.07
N VAL A 13 -12.29 9.44 11.57
CA VAL A 13 -13.27 9.33 12.67
C VAL A 13 -14.65 9.73 12.15
N ASP A 14 -15.70 9.08 12.65
CA ASP A 14 -17.08 9.41 12.30
C ASP A 14 -17.43 10.86 12.69
N GLU A 15 -18.09 11.57 11.76
CA GLU A 15 -18.48 12.97 11.94
C GLU A 15 -19.33 13.20 13.21
N SER A 16 -20.20 12.25 13.54
CA SER A 16 -21.04 12.31 14.74
C SER A 16 -20.23 12.31 16.03
N THR A 17 -19.12 11.58 16.08
CA THR A 17 -18.19 11.54 17.22
C THR A 17 -17.47 12.88 17.35
N LEU A 18 -16.93 13.42 16.25
CA LEU A 18 -16.27 14.73 16.25
C LEU A 18 -17.20 15.83 16.77
N ARG A 19 -18.47 15.82 16.34
CA ARG A 19 -19.49 16.77 16.80
C ARG A 19 -19.80 16.60 18.29
N THR A 20 -19.92 15.36 18.76
CA THR A 20 -20.24 15.07 20.17
C THR A 20 -19.11 15.54 21.09
N ASP A 21 -17.86 15.24 20.73
CA ASP A 21 -16.68 15.64 21.50
C ASP A 21 -16.54 17.17 21.53
N ALA A 22 -16.74 17.85 20.40
CA ALA A 22 -16.72 19.30 20.33
C ALA A 22 -17.85 19.94 21.16
N GLN A 23 -19.04 19.32 21.20
CA GLN A 23 -20.17 19.79 22.02
C GLN A 23 -19.87 19.69 23.51
N GLN A 24 -19.20 18.63 23.95
CA GLN A 24 -18.79 18.48 25.35
C GLN A 24 -17.79 19.57 25.74
N ARG A 25 -16.79 19.84 24.91
CA ARG A 25 -15.74 20.86 25.18
C ARG A 25 -16.27 22.29 25.22
N ARG A 26 -17.48 22.55 24.73
CA ARG A 26 -18.13 23.87 24.92
C ARG A 26 -18.32 24.23 26.38
N SER A 27 -18.49 23.24 27.28
CA SER A 27 -18.65 23.53 28.71
C SER A 27 -17.40 24.16 29.34
N ASP A 28 -16.23 23.90 28.76
CA ASP A 28 -14.95 24.42 29.26
C ASP A 28 -14.88 25.96 29.15
N TRP A 29 -15.69 26.53 28.25
CA TRP A 29 -15.79 27.96 27.99
C TRP A 29 -16.93 28.66 28.75
N ALA A 30 -17.63 27.97 29.66
CA ALA A 30 -18.81 28.51 30.35
C ALA A 30 -18.56 29.89 30.99
N ARG A 31 -17.41 30.07 31.66
CA ARG A 31 -17.02 31.35 32.28
C ARG A 31 -16.90 32.49 31.26
N TRP A 32 -16.38 32.20 30.07
CA TRP A 32 -16.20 33.19 29.01
C TRP A 32 -17.51 33.55 28.32
N LEU A 33 -18.56 32.75 28.53
CA LEU A 33 -19.84 32.87 27.85
C LEU A 33 -20.97 33.34 28.78
N GLU A 34 -20.67 33.72 30.01
CA GLU A 34 -21.66 34.38 30.87
C GLU A 34 -22.17 35.67 30.19
N PRO A 35 -23.50 35.89 30.14
CA PRO A 35 -24.06 37.12 29.57
C PRO A 35 -23.52 38.36 30.28
N ILE A 36 -23.11 39.38 29.50
CA ILE A 36 -22.56 40.63 30.06
C ILE A 36 -23.59 41.35 30.96
N SER A 37 -24.84 41.39 30.50
CA SER A 37 -25.97 41.89 31.29
C SER A 37 -27.27 41.22 30.88
N GLN A 38 -28.33 41.36 31.69
CA GLN A 38 -29.66 40.84 31.33
C GLN A 38 -30.27 41.58 30.12
N ALA A 39 -29.99 42.88 29.98
CA ALA A 39 -30.53 43.70 28.90
C ALA A 39 -29.76 43.52 27.58
N LEU A 40 -28.43 43.45 27.67
CA LEU A 40 -27.52 43.24 26.55
C LEU A 40 -26.63 42.02 26.84
N PRO A 41 -27.11 40.79 26.57
CA PRO A 41 -26.34 39.57 26.85
C PRO A 41 -24.97 39.53 26.16
N ALA A 42 -24.87 40.11 24.96
CA ALA A 42 -23.62 40.20 24.20
C ALA A 42 -22.83 41.49 24.46
N GLY A 43 -23.30 42.39 25.33
CA GLY A 43 -22.68 43.69 25.58
C GLY A 43 -22.74 44.66 24.40
N ASP A 44 -21.90 45.70 24.45
CA ASP A 44 -21.82 46.76 23.45
C ASP A 44 -20.80 46.45 22.35
N ASP A 45 -20.87 47.13 21.20
CA ASP A 45 -19.84 46.96 20.14
C ASP A 45 -18.51 47.54 20.62
N PRO A 46 -17.43 46.74 20.68
CA PRO A 46 -16.16 47.17 21.25
C PRO A 46 -15.34 48.05 20.28
N ALA A 47 -15.91 48.48 19.14
CA ALA A 47 -15.19 49.22 18.11
C ALA A 47 -14.40 50.45 18.60
N TYR A 48 -14.83 51.09 19.69
CA TYR A 48 -14.17 52.24 20.32
C TYR A 48 -13.60 51.95 21.71
N ASP A 49 -13.61 50.69 22.15
CA ASP A 49 -13.03 50.28 23.42
C ASP A 49 -11.50 50.25 23.36
N ASP A 50 -10.83 50.75 24.40
CA ASP A 50 -9.38 50.86 24.45
C ASP A 50 -8.69 49.49 24.34
N GLN A 51 -9.26 48.44 24.97
CA GLN A 51 -8.70 47.09 24.92
C GLN A 51 -8.83 46.51 23.51
N PHE A 52 -9.95 46.76 22.83
CA PHE A 52 -10.15 46.32 21.45
C PHE A 52 -9.16 46.99 20.48
N MET A 53 -8.99 48.30 20.61
CA MET A 53 -8.03 49.05 19.78
C MET A 53 -6.61 48.53 19.99
N GLN A 54 -6.22 48.28 21.23
CA GLN A 54 -4.91 47.72 21.55
C GLN A 54 -4.71 46.32 20.95
N ILE A 55 -5.71 45.42 21.04
CA ILE A 55 -5.65 44.11 20.38
C ILE A 55 -5.44 44.28 18.86
N ARG A 56 -6.19 45.19 18.23
CA ARG A 56 -6.05 45.44 16.79
C ARG A 56 -4.68 45.99 16.42
N GLU A 57 -4.09 46.86 17.24
CA GLU A 57 -2.73 47.35 17.01
C GLU A 57 -1.72 46.20 17.07
N GLU A 58 -1.78 45.36 18.11
CA GLU A 58 -0.91 44.19 18.25
C GLU A 58 -1.04 43.21 17.07
N VAL A 59 -2.27 42.86 16.70
CA VAL A 59 -2.56 41.93 15.59
C VAL A 59 -2.11 42.49 14.23
N ASN A 60 -2.01 43.81 14.05
CA ASN A 60 -1.58 44.39 12.79
C ASN A 60 -0.06 44.62 12.68
N LYS A 61 0.71 44.39 13.75
CA LYS A 61 2.17 44.48 13.69
C LYS A 61 2.76 43.44 12.74
N LEU A 62 3.77 43.81 11.96
CA LEU A 62 4.47 42.87 11.06
C LEU A 62 5.44 41.94 11.83
N SER A 63 5.96 42.39 12.97
CA SER A 63 6.89 41.65 13.83
C SER A 63 6.82 42.19 15.27
N GLY A 64 7.25 41.40 16.26
CA GLY A 64 7.28 41.84 17.66
C GLY A 64 5.90 42.10 18.26
N PHE A 65 4.89 41.35 17.80
CA PHE A 65 3.56 41.33 18.39
C PHE A 65 3.59 40.55 19.70
N ASP A 66 2.79 40.99 20.67
CA ASP A 66 2.68 40.34 21.98
C ASP A 66 1.37 39.53 22.06
N THR A 67 1.50 38.21 21.90
CA THR A 67 0.36 37.28 21.96
C THR A 67 -0.22 37.14 23.35
N ASP A 68 0.58 37.32 24.40
CA ASP A 68 0.11 37.25 25.79
C ASP A 68 -0.77 38.44 26.11
N THR A 69 -0.37 39.62 25.63
CA THR A 69 -1.20 40.83 25.72
C THR A 69 -2.51 40.66 24.95
N ILE A 70 -2.48 40.12 23.73
CA ILE A 70 -3.72 39.84 22.97
C ILE A 70 -4.63 38.89 23.75
N ALA A 71 -4.10 37.77 24.25
CA ALA A 71 -4.90 36.76 24.94
C ALA A 71 -5.54 37.31 26.22
N ARG A 72 -4.77 38.05 27.04
CA ARG A 72 -5.25 38.67 28.29
C ARG A 72 -6.30 39.75 28.03
N LEU A 73 -6.11 40.60 27.03
CA LEU A 73 -7.08 41.64 26.68
C LEU A 73 -8.35 41.03 26.09
N ALA A 74 -8.24 39.98 25.28
CA ALA A 74 -9.38 39.27 24.74
C ALA A 74 -10.23 38.63 25.85
N GLU A 75 -9.61 37.99 26.85
CA GLU A 75 -10.33 37.47 28.04
C GLU A 75 -11.09 38.58 28.77
N SER A 76 -10.40 39.67 29.09
CA SER A 76 -11.01 40.82 29.78
C SER A 76 -12.22 41.34 29.02
N LEU A 77 -12.08 41.59 27.72
CA LEU A 77 -13.12 42.17 26.89
C LEU A 77 -14.31 41.21 26.73
N LEU A 78 -14.03 39.92 26.45
CA LEU A 78 -15.06 38.91 26.28
C LEU A 78 -15.84 38.64 27.57
N THR A 79 -15.22 38.80 28.75
CA THR A 79 -15.90 38.57 30.03
C THR A 79 -16.60 39.80 30.61
N THR A 80 -16.20 41.02 30.22
CA THR A 80 -16.70 42.25 30.89
C THR A 80 -17.38 43.27 29.98
N VAL A 81 -17.06 43.30 28.68
CA VAL A 81 -17.52 44.38 27.78
C VAL A 81 -18.40 43.85 26.65
N SER A 82 -17.91 42.87 25.87
CA SER A 82 -18.56 42.48 24.62
C SER A 82 -18.28 41.05 24.19
N LYS A 83 -19.30 40.38 23.65
CA LYS A 83 -19.15 39.09 22.94
C LYS A 83 -18.98 39.37 21.45
N ASP A 84 -17.73 39.36 20.98
CA ASP A 84 -17.37 39.79 19.63
C ASP A 84 -16.53 38.75 18.87
N ILE A 85 -16.94 38.43 17.63
CA ILE A 85 -16.27 37.45 16.75
C ILE A 85 -14.85 37.87 16.42
N ARG A 86 -14.60 39.17 16.17
CA ARG A 86 -13.25 39.67 15.83
C ARG A 86 -12.30 39.38 16.98
N VAL A 87 -12.72 39.65 18.21
CA VAL A 87 -11.93 39.39 19.42
C VAL A 87 -11.64 37.90 19.58
N ILE A 88 -12.64 37.03 19.37
CA ILE A 88 -12.44 35.57 19.45
C ILE A 88 -11.46 35.10 18.35
N THR A 89 -11.57 35.61 17.13
CA THR A 89 -10.64 35.22 16.04
C THR A 89 -9.22 35.68 16.30
N PHE A 90 -9.02 36.87 16.89
CA PHE A 90 -7.69 37.34 17.31
C PHE A 90 -7.13 36.53 18.48
N TYR A 91 -7.99 36.13 19.42
CA TYR A 91 -7.62 35.20 20.49
C TYR A 91 -7.15 33.85 19.93
N ALA A 92 -7.90 33.27 18.98
CA ALA A 92 -7.52 31.99 18.34
C ALA A 92 -6.15 32.07 17.65
N TRP A 93 -5.85 33.19 16.99
CA TRP A 93 -4.53 33.41 16.39
C TRP A 93 -3.41 33.57 17.42
N ALA A 94 -3.65 34.31 18.51
CA ALA A 94 -2.68 34.43 19.60
C ALA A 94 -2.39 33.06 20.25
N ARG A 95 -3.43 32.25 20.48
CA ARG A 95 -3.30 30.89 21.00
C ARG A 95 -2.58 29.96 20.03
N LEU A 96 -2.80 30.10 18.72
CA LEU A 96 -2.04 29.35 17.70
C LEU A 96 -0.54 29.65 17.78
N HIS A 97 -0.15 30.89 18.04
CA HIS A 97 1.27 31.23 18.23
C HIS A 97 1.85 30.69 19.54
N GLN A 98 1.07 30.64 20.61
CA GLN A 98 1.52 30.16 21.92
C GLN A 98 1.63 28.63 21.97
N ASP A 99 0.57 27.94 21.54
CA ASP A 99 0.35 26.51 21.82
C ASP A 99 0.06 25.70 20.54
N GLY A 100 0.33 26.26 19.36
CA GLY A 100 0.13 25.58 18.08
C GLY A 100 -1.32 25.18 17.82
N GLU A 101 -1.52 24.00 17.23
CA GLU A 101 -2.84 23.49 16.86
C GLU A 101 -3.78 23.30 18.07
N GLN A 102 -3.21 23.02 19.25
CA GLN A 102 -3.99 22.94 20.48
C GLN A 102 -4.63 24.29 20.80
N GLY A 103 -3.85 25.36 20.73
CA GLY A 103 -4.34 26.72 20.95
C GLY A 103 -5.34 27.17 19.89
N LEU A 104 -5.14 26.78 18.63
CA LEU A 104 -6.14 27.01 17.58
C LEU A 104 -7.46 26.30 17.90
N ALA A 105 -7.40 25.04 18.28
CA ALA A 105 -8.58 24.24 18.59
C ALA A 105 -9.41 24.89 19.71
N GLU A 106 -8.74 25.31 20.78
CA GLU A 106 -9.35 26.05 21.90
C GLU A 106 -10.03 27.34 21.45
N GLY A 107 -9.37 28.14 20.61
CA GLY A 107 -9.95 29.38 20.07
C GLY A 107 -11.18 29.13 19.17
N LEU A 108 -11.16 28.06 18.37
CA LEU A 108 -12.30 27.66 17.53
C LEU A 108 -13.46 27.08 18.35
N GLU A 109 -13.17 26.36 19.44
CA GLU A 109 -14.19 25.89 20.38
C GLU A 109 -14.91 27.05 21.07
N LEU A 110 -14.16 28.07 21.50
CA LEU A 110 -14.73 29.30 22.04
C LEU A 110 -15.63 29.99 21.01
N LEU A 111 -15.19 30.06 19.74
CA LEU A 111 -15.99 30.63 18.65
C LEU A 111 -17.27 29.84 18.41
N ALA A 112 -17.17 28.51 18.32
CA ALA A 112 -18.32 27.62 18.18
C ALA A 112 -19.32 27.84 19.32
N ALA A 113 -18.83 27.87 20.56
CA ALA A 113 -19.66 28.03 21.74
C ALA A 113 -20.37 29.40 21.77
N ALA A 114 -19.66 30.47 21.43
CA ALA A 114 -20.21 31.81 21.33
C ALA A 114 -21.27 31.94 20.23
N LEU A 115 -21.01 31.39 19.03
CA LEU A 115 -21.94 31.42 17.90
C LEU A 115 -23.26 30.71 18.26
N HIS A 116 -23.18 29.54 18.86
CA HIS A 116 -24.38 28.80 19.27
C HIS A 116 -25.15 29.44 20.43
N GLN A 117 -24.47 30.13 21.35
CA GLN A 117 -25.14 30.74 22.51
C GLN A 117 -25.74 32.12 22.21
N PHE A 118 -25.04 32.95 21.46
CA PHE A 118 -25.43 34.35 21.21
C PHE A 118 -25.93 34.59 19.78
N GLY A 119 -25.61 33.71 18.82
CA GLY A 119 -26.10 33.77 17.45
C GLY A 119 -25.88 35.12 16.79
N GLY A 120 -26.96 35.69 16.24
CA GLY A 120 -26.95 37.02 15.61
C GLY A 120 -26.74 38.20 16.57
N LYS A 121 -26.72 37.99 17.89
CA LYS A 121 -26.44 39.05 18.88
C LYS A 121 -24.95 39.34 19.04
N LEU A 122 -24.08 38.41 18.61
CA LEU A 122 -22.63 38.63 18.63
C LEU A 122 -22.25 39.83 17.76
N HIS A 123 -21.29 40.60 18.26
CA HIS A 123 -20.70 41.66 17.48
C HIS A 123 -19.64 41.11 16.51
N PRO A 124 -19.45 41.73 15.34
CA PRO A 124 -20.29 42.78 14.77
C PRO A 124 -21.63 42.20 14.26
N GLN A 125 -22.74 42.90 14.50
CA GLN A 125 -24.08 42.45 14.11
C GLN A 125 -24.41 42.72 12.63
N ARG A 126 -23.62 43.57 11.95
CA ARG A 126 -23.81 43.87 10.52
C ARG A 126 -23.25 42.73 9.67
N SER A 127 -24.05 42.18 8.77
CA SER A 127 -23.72 40.99 7.97
C SER A 127 -22.34 41.06 7.29
N ARG A 128 -22.03 42.17 6.60
CA ARG A 128 -20.74 42.33 5.91
C ARG A 128 -19.53 42.36 6.86
N SER A 129 -19.67 43.00 8.01
CA SER A 129 -18.61 43.06 9.02
C SER A 129 -18.43 41.70 9.71
N ARG A 130 -19.53 40.98 9.91
CA ARG A 130 -19.55 39.64 10.49
C ARG A 130 -18.85 38.63 9.59
N GLN A 131 -19.20 38.63 8.30
CA GLN A 131 -18.50 37.85 7.26
C GLN A 131 -17.01 38.17 7.24
N GLY A 132 -16.62 39.45 7.30
CA GLY A 132 -15.22 39.85 7.34
C GLY A 132 -14.47 39.35 8.59
N ALA A 133 -15.14 39.30 9.75
CA ALA A 133 -14.55 38.77 10.98
C ALA A 133 -14.30 37.26 10.88
N LEU A 134 -15.23 36.48 10.32
CA LEU A 134 -15.07 35.04 10.11
C LEU A 134 -14.02 34.73 9.04
N ALA A 135 -14.04 35.46 7.92
CA ALA A 135 -13.09 35.31 6.82
C ALA A 135 -11.64 35.64 7.24
N TRP A 136 -11.44 36.37 8.34
CA TRP A 136 -10.11 36.64 8.88
C TRP A 136 -9.35 35.36 9.28
N LEU A 137 -10.06 34.31 9.71
CA LEU A 137 -9.47 32.99 9.98
C LEU A 137 -8.88 32.33 8.72
N GLY A 138 -9.32 32.73 7.52
CA GLY A 138 -8.75 32.31 6.25
C GLY A 138 -7.70 33.27 5.68
N SER A 139 -7.27 34.29 6.44
CA SER A 139 -6.30 35.29 5.96
C SER A 139 -4.89 34.72 5.89
N ALA A 140 -4.04 35.29 5.03
CA ALA A 140 -2.63 34.91 4.92
C ALA A 140 -1.93 34.94 6.30
N ARG A 141 -2.22 35.92 7.14
CA ARG A 141 -1.64 36.01 8.50
C ARG A 141 -1.94 34.76 9.34
N MET A 142 -3.19 34.29 9.32
CA MET A 142 -3.59 33.08 10.05
C MET A 142 -2.95 31.84 9.44
N LEU A 143 -3.02 31.71 8.12
CA LEU A 143 -2.51 30.53 7.40
C LEU A 143 -0.98 30.42 7.47
N ASP A 144 -0.25 31.52 7.35
CA ASP A 144 1.20 31.57 7.51
C ASP A 144 1.60 31.16 8.93
N SER A 145 0.83 31.56 9.95
CA SER A 145 1.05 31.15 11.34
C SER A 145 0.83 29.65 11.55
N LEU A 146 -0.10 29.04 10.80
CA LEU A 146 -0.27 27.59 10.79
C LEU A 146 0.95 26.86 10.22
N THR A 147 1.69 27.47 9.29
CA THR A 147 2.88 26.83 8.70
C THR A 147 4.05 26.73 9.67
N LEU A 148 4.04 27.50 10.77
CA LEU A 148 5.08 27.45 11.81
C LEU A 148 5.04 26.13 12.61
N TRP A 149 3.93 25.39 12.53
CA TRP A 149 3.68 24.18 13.31
C TRP A 149 3.42 22.96 12.44
N PRO A 150 4.30 22.51 11.53
CA PRO A 150 3.96 21.55 10.48
C PRO A 150 3.63 20.13 10.98
N GLU A 151 4.00 19.79 12.22
CA GLU A 151 3.53 18.57 12.91
C GLU A 151 2.02 18.64 13.14
N ALA A 152 1.25 18.03 12.23
CA ALA A 152 -0.18 17.84 12.42
C ALA A 152 -0.39 16.63 13.33
N ASP A 153 -0.76 16.87 14.58
CA ASP A 153 -1.23 15.80 15.46
C ASP A 153 -2.69 15.52 15.12
N ILE A 154 -2.98 14.29 14.73
CA ILE A 154 -4.34 13.88 14.39
C ILE A 154 -5.34 14.20 15.50
N ALA A 155 -4.97 14.05 16.77
CA ALA A 155 -5.88 14.33 17.87
C ALA A 155 -6.29 15.81 17.88
N ARG A 156 -5.34 16.71 17.57
CA ARG A 156 -5.56 18.16 17.49
C ARG A 156 -6.35 18.53 16.24
N VAL A 157 -6.05 17.90 15.11
CA VAL A 157 -6.84 18.08 13.89
C VAL A 157 -8.28 17.63 14.08
N CYS A 158 -8.53 16.45 14.64
CA CYS A 158 -9.89 15.97 14.94
C CYS A 158 -10.65 16.98 15.82
N ARG A 159 -9.96 17.55 16.81
CA ARG A 159 -10.51 18.60 17.67
C ARG A 159 -10.88 19.86 16.88
N ILE A 160 -9.97 20.35 16.03
CA ILE A 160 -10.21 21.50 15.14
C ILE A 160 -11.39 21.22 14.20
N SER A 161 -11.42 20.06 13.56
CA SER A 161 -12.50 19.62 12.66
C SER A 161 -13.86 19.59 13.37
N GLY A 162 -13.91 19.02 14.58
CA GLY A 162 -15.12 19.02 15.41
C GLY A 162 -15.62 20.44 15.73
N ALA A 163 -14.72 21.35 16.11
CA ALA A 163 -15.07 22.74 16.37
C ALA A 163 -15.58 23.46 15.09
N LEU A 164 -14.93 23.24 13.94
CA LEU A 164 -15.33 23.85 12.67
C LEU A 164 -16.69 23.31 12.17
N LEU A 165 -17.02 22.03 12.40
CA LEU A 165 -18.35 21.48 12.12
C LEU A 165 -19.43 22.21 12.92
N LEU A 166 -19.19 22.45 14.21
CA LEU A 166 -20.13 23.22 15.04
C LEU A 166 -20.22 24.70 14.61
N ILE A 167 -19.12 25.29 14.15
CA ILE A 167 -19.14 26.63 13.58
C ILE A 167 -20.01 26.65 12.32
N GLU A 168 -19.81 25.75 11.36
CA GLU A 168 -20.59 25.70 10.12
C GLU A 168 -22.11 25.54 10.38
N ASP A 169 -22.50 24.77 11.40
CA ASP A 169 -23.91 24.62 11.80
C ASP A 169 -24.56 25.95 12.21
N ALA A 170 -23.80 26.88 12.77
CA ALA A 170 -24.29 28.15 13.30
C ALA A 170 -24.20 29.33 12.30
N LEU A 171 -23.64 29.10 11.11
CA LEU A 171 -23.40 30.10 10.07
C LEU A 171 -24.33 29.94 8.87
N ASP A 172 -24.61 31.04 8.18
CA ASP A 172 -25.27 31.02 6.86
C ASP A 172 -24.30 30.66 5.72
N GLU A 173 -24.81 30.48 4.50
CA GLU A 173 -23.97 30.08 3.36
C GLU A 173 -22.85 31.07 3.02
N ASP A 174 -23.11 32.37 3.11
CA ASP A 174 -22.11 33.41 2.81
C ASP A 174 -21.02 33.46 3.89
N GLU A 175 -21.40 33.28 5.15
CA GLU A 175 -20.48 33.18 6.28
C GLU A 175 -19.60 31.92 6.21
N ARG A 176 -20.17 30.77 5.81
CA ARG A 176 -19.40 29.53 5.60
C ARG A 176 -18.36 29.66 4.50
N ASN A 177 -18.65 30.42 3.45
CA ASN A 177 -17.69 30.68 2.36
C ASN A 177 -16.42 31.38 2.86
N GLY A 178 -16.52 32.19 3.94
CA GLY A 178 -15.36 32.83 4.56
C GLY A 178 -14.36 31.85 5.18
N LEU A 179 -14.79 30.64 5.57
CA LEU A 179 -13.94 29.63 6.21
C LEU A 179 -13.24 28.69 5.22
N GLN A 180 -13.65 28.70 3.94
CA GLN A 180 -13.10 27.81 2.91
C GLN A 180 -11.56 27.87 2.78
N PRO A 181 -10.89 29.03 2.88
CA PRO A 181 -9.42 29.07 2.83
C PRO A 181 -8.76 28.33 4.00
N LEU A 182 -9.32 28.44 5.21
CA LEU A 182 -8.82 27.72 6.40
C LEU A 182 -9.02 26.22 6.25
N LEU A 183 -10.22 25.79 5.83
CA LEU A 183 -10.52 24.37 5.63
C LEU A 183 -9.57 23.72 4.62
N ARG A 184 -9.34 24.38 3.48
CA ARG A 184 -8.39 23.89 2.45
C ARG A 184 -6.96 23.84 2.96
N ALA A 185 -6.53 24.80 3.77
CA ALA A 185 -5.19 24.80 4.34
C ALA A 185 -4.98 23.62 5.31
N LEU A 186 -5.97 23.35 6.16
CA LEU A 186 -5.94 22.21 7.09
C LEU A 186 -5.98 20.87 6.34
N GLU A 187 -6.83 20.75 5.32
CA GLU A 187 -6.95 19.56 4.47
C GLU A 187 -5.62 19.26 3.76
N LEU A 188 -5.04 20.24 3.06
CA LEU A 188 -3.76 20.08 2.36
C LEU A 188 -2.65 19.64 3.32
N ARG A 189 -2.67 20.17 4.54
CA ARG A 189 -1.67 19.87 5.56
C ARG A 189 -1.79 18.45 6.11
N LEU A 190 -2.99 17.95 6.31
CA LEU A 190 -3.22 16.53 6.63
C LEU A 190 -2.79 15.62 5.49
N ALA A 191 -3.16 15.96 4.25
CA ALA A 191 -2.78 15.19 3.08
C ALA A 191 -1.24 15.09 2.94
N GLN A 192 -0.53 16.20 3.18
CA GLN A 192 0.95 16.23 3.16
C GLN A 192 1.58 15.39 4.26
N ASN A 193 0.96 15.31 5.43
CA ASN A 193 1.43 14.46 6.53
C ASN A 193 0.98 12.99 6.40
N GLY A 194 0.43 12.58 5.25
CA GLY A 194 -0.01 11.21 4.97
C GLY A 194 -1.36 10.81 5.60
N GLY A 195 -2.12 11.80 6.09
CA GLY A 195 -3.43 11.64 6.71
C GLY A 195 -3.39 10.98 8.09
N ALA A 196 -4.58 10.67 8.62
CA ALA A 196 -4.77 10.01 9.92
C ALA A 196 -3.96 8.74 10.17
N SER A 197 -3.60 8.05 9.08
CA SER A 197 -3.00 6.73 9.10
C SER A 197 -1.49 6.76 8.84
N ALA A 198 -0.88 7.94 8.74
CA ALA A 198 0.56 8.05 8.58
C ALA A 198 1.29 7.68 9.87
N MET A 199 2.18 6.69 9.77
CA MET A 199 2.93 6.19 10.92
C MET A 199 4.04 7.14 11.41
N VAL A 200 4.53 8.00 10.52
CA VAL A 200 5.61 8.96 10.79
C VAL A 200 5.26 10.28 10.08
N PRO A 201 5.28 11.43 10.77
CA PRO A 201 5.08 12.73 10.12
C PRO A 201 6.13 12.97 9.05
N LEU A 202 5.71 13.29 7.83
CA LEU A 202 6.60 13.49 6.69
C LEU A 202 7.28 14.88 6.69
N ASN A 203 6.68 15.86 7.38
CA ASN A 203 7.19 17.22 7.50
C ASN A 203 7.21 17.69 8.97
N SER A 204 8.35 17.52 9.67
CA SER A 204 8.64 18.30 10.88
C SER A 204 9.24 19.66 10.48
N PRO A 205 9.00 20.75 11.24
CA PRO A 205 9.71 21.99 10.98
C PRO A 205 11.17 21.77 11.42
N ALA A 206 12.12 22.38 10.72
CA ALA A 206 13.51 22.43 11.16
C ALA A 206 13.73 23.27 12.45
N HIS A 207 12.66 23.65 13.17
CA HIS A 207 12.67 24.63 14.27
C HIS A 207 11.71 24.31 15.41
N ALA A 208 11.42 23.03 15.68
CA ALA A 208 11.11 22.72 17.07
C ALA A 208 12.45 22.85 17.83
N ASP A 209 12.52 23.77 18.80
CA ASP A 209 13.52 23.72 19.87
C ASP A 209 13.26 22.44 20.67
N VAL A 210 13.51 21.29 20.05
CA VAL A 210 13.75 20.04 20.74
C VAL A 210 15.01 20.34 21.52
N ASP A 211 14.90 20.38 22.84
CA ASP A 211 16.02 20.46 23.75
C ASP A 211 17.05 19.41 23.28
N ASP A 212 18.10 19.86 22.60
CA ASP A 212 19.05 19.02 21.83
C ASP A 212 19.78 18.04 22.77
N SER A 213 19.63 18.24 24.09
CA SER A 213 20.10 17.35 25.14
C SER A 213 19.26 16.09 25.36
N ALA A 214 18.02 16.03 24.86
CA ALA A 214 17.09 14.90 25.03
C ALA A 214 17.03 13.95 23.83
N LEU A 215 17.49 14.37 22.65
CA LEU A 215 17.88 13.42 21.59
C LEU A 215 19.12 12.70 22.12
N ALA A 216 18.94 11.50 22.68
CA ALA A 216 20.05 10.60 22.92
C ALA A 216 20.76 10.41 21.57
N ALA A 217 21.83 11.18 21.34
CA ALA A 217 22.51 11.27 20.06
C ALA A 217 22.78 9.85 19.60
N LEU A 218 22.08 9.40 18.55
CA LEU A 218 22.32 8.09 17.96
C LEU A 218 23.82 8.05 17.70
N ALA A 219 24.51 7.14 18.38
CA ALA A 219 25.95 7.04 18.27
C ALA A 219 26.31 6.96 16.78
N PRO A 220 27.35 7.65 16.30
CA PRO A 220 27.68 7.66 14.88
C PRO A 220 27.84 6.21 14.39
N VAL A 221 27.12 5.87 13.32
CA VAL A 221 27.16 4.54 12.72
C VAL A 221 28.52 4.34 12.08
N ASN A 222 29.39 3.57 12.75
CA ASN A 222 30.77 3.34 12.35
C ASN A 222 31.04 1.89 11.90
N SER A 223 30.03 1.01 11.98
CA SER A 223 30.13 -0.40 11.62
C SER A 223 28.79 -0.99 11.18
N GLY A 224 28.82 -2.09 10.43
CA GLY A 224 27.59 -2.81 10.06
C GLY A 224 26.82 -3.35 11.27
N GLU A 225 27.51 -3.67 12.37
CA GLU A 225 26.88 -4.12 13.61
C GLU A 225 26.13 -2.98 14.32
N THR A 226 26.72 -1.78 14.37
CA THR A 226 26.06 -0.60 14.95
C THR A 226 24.86 -0.17 14.10
N LEU A 227 24.97 -0.21 12.77
CA LEU A 227 23.85 0.02 11.85
C LEU A 227 22.69 -0.92 12.14
N LYS A 228 22.96 -2.23 12.21
CA LYS A 228 21.95 -3.26 12.47
C LYS A 228 21.32 -3.10 13.85
N ALA A 229 22.10 -2.75 14.87
CA ALA A 229 21.59 -2.55 16.22
C ALA A 229 20.63 -1.34 16.29
N GLN A 230 20.98 -0.22 15.66
CA GLN A 230 20.11 0.95 15.58
C GLN A 230 18.86 0.69 14.74
N ALA A 231 19.01 0.03 13.58
CA ALA A 231 17.87 -0.37 12.76
C ALA A 231 16.88 -1.26 13.53
N LYS A 232 17.38 -2.13 14.42
CA LYS A 232 16.51 -2.96 15.29
C LYS A 232 15.71 -2.11 16.29
N VAL A 233 16.32 -1.07 16.87
CA VAL A 233 15.62 -0.15 17.78
C VAL A 233 14.51 0.59 17.02
N LEU A 234 14.82 1.12 15.84
CA LEU A 234 13.84 1.81 14.99
C LEU A 234 12.73 0.87 14.52
N ALA A 235 13.06 -0.36 14.10
CA ALA A 235 12.08 -1.36 13.70
C ALA A 235 11.15 -1.77 14.87
N ASN A 236 11.66 -1.79 16.10
CA ASN A 236 10.81 -2.05 17.27
C ASN A 236 9.82 -0.91 17.52
N TYR A 237 10.28 0.35 17.45
CA TYR A 237 9.38 1.51 17.54
C TYR A 237 8.30 1.46 16.47
N LEU A 238 8.66 1.20 15.21
CA LEU A 238 7.71 1.08 14.10
C LEU A 238 6.69 -0.04 14.34
N ARG A 239 7.10 -1.16 14.94
CA ARG A 239 6.20 -2.29 15.23
C ARG A 239 5.19 -1.96 16.33
N GLU A 240 5.53 -1.08 17.27
CA GLU A 240 4.62 -0.62 18.33
C GLU A 240 3.52 0.31 17.79
N GLN A 241 3.70 0.88 16.59
CA GLN A 241 2.70 1.73 15.95
C GLN A 241 1.56 0.92 15.29
N PRO A 242 0.31 1.42 15.29
CA PRO A 242 -0.80 0.78 14.58
C PRO A 242 -0.50 0.58 13.08
N GLY A 243 -0.64 -0.66 12.59
CA GLY A 243 -0.35 -0.99 11.19
C GLY A 243 1.14 -1.00 10.81
N GLY A 244 2.04 -0.87 11.80
CA GLY A 244 3.44 -0.59 11.53
C GLY A 244 4.37 -1.76 11.24
N TRP A 245 3.82 -2.98 11.21
CA TRP A 245 4.55 -4.20 10.95
C TRP A 245 5.33 -4.17 9.62
N LEU A 246 4.68 -3.73 8.52
CA LEU A 246 5.30 -3.72 7.19
C LEU A 246 6.55 -2.82 7.13
N SER A 247 6.46 -1.62 7.70
CA SER A 247 7.57 -0.66 7.75
C SER A 247 8.74 -1.20 8.56
N ALA A 248 8.45 -1.82 9.73
CA ALA A 248 9.47 -2.48 10.55
C ALA A 248 10.14 -3.65 9.80
N HIS A 249 9.34 -4.45 9.09
CA HIS A 249 9.80 -5.60 8.32
C HIS A 249 10.72 -5.18 7.16
N HIS A 250 10.31 -4.18 6.37
CA HIS A 250 11.11 -3.65 5.26
C HIS A 250 12.40 -2.98 5.72
N LEU A 251 12.37 -2.22 6.83
CA LEU A 251 13.60 -1.61 7.39
C LEU A 251 14.65 -2.69 7.67
N MET A 252 14.24 -3.78 8.32
CA MET A 252 15.15 -4.88 8.63
C MET A 252 15.59 -5.65 7.38
N LYS A 253 14.70 -5.84 6.40
CA LYS A 253 15.05 -6.48 5.12
C LYS A 253 16.04 -5.65 4.34
N SER A 254 15.82 -4.35 4.18
CA SER A 254 16.74 -3.49 3.42
C SER A 254 18.15 -3.49 4.02
N VAL A 255 18.26 -3.30 5.34
CA VAL A 255 19.56 -3.34 6.03
C VAL A 255 20.28 -4.69 5.87
N ARG A 256 19.55 -5.81 5.78
CA ARG A 256 20.14 -7.16 5.78
C ARG A 256 20.25 -7.83 4.41
N TRP A 257 19.40 -7.50 3.45
CA TRP A 257 19.37 -8.10 2.11
C TRP A 257 19.99 -7.18 1.07
N ASP A 258 19.71 -5.88 1.10
CA ASP A 258 20.26 -4.94 0.10
C ASP A 258 21.77 -4.74 0.25
N THR A 259 22.30 -5.01 1.45
CA THR A 259 23.74 -4.98 1.75
C THR A 259 24.50 -6.24 1.29
N ILE A 260 23.80 -7.31 0.88
CA ILE A 260 24.42 -8.54 0.37
C ILE A 260 24.63 -8.39 -1.13
N LEU A 261 25.86 -8.11 -1.56
CA LEU A 261 26.13 -7.86 -2.99
C LEU A 261 26.58 -9.10 -3.76
N ASN A 262 27.06 -10.14 -3.06
CA ASN A 262 27.63 -11.33 -3.67
C ASN A 262 27.14 -12.59 -2.94
N LEU A 263 27.12 -13.71 -3.66
CA LEU A 263 26.85 -15.03 -3.07
C LEU A 263 27.90 -15.37 -1.99
N PRO A 264 27.51 -16.02 -0.87
CA PRO A 264 28.46 -16.49 0.13
C PRO A 264 29.51 -17.43 -0.48
N ALA A 265 30.77 -17.24 -0.09
CA ALA A 265 31.86 -18.09 -0.58
C ALA A 265 31.67 -19.56 -0.16
N LEU A 266 31.86 -20.46 -1.12
CA LEU A 266 31.79 -21.90 -0.90
C LEU A 266 33.12 -22.44 -0.37
N GLY A 267 33.03 -23.37 0.57
CA GLY A 267 34.15 -24.17 1.04
C GLY A 267 34.46 -25.35 0.10
N PRO A 268 35.51 -26.13 0.40
CA PRO A 268 35.94 -27.26 -0.44
C PRO A 268 34.89 -28.37 -0.57
N GLY A 269 33.90 -28.44 0.34
CA GLY A 269 32.79 -29.39 0.29
C GLY A 269 31.52 -28.86 -0.38
N GLY A 270 31.55 -27.72 -1.08
CA GLY A 270 30.38 -27.12 -1.73
C GLY A 270 29.40 -26.39 -0.79
N ASN A 271 29.64 -26.44 0.52
CA ASN A 271 28.85 -25.73 1.54
C ASN A 271 29.42 -24.35 1.86
N THR A 272 28.58 -23.43 2.33
CA THR A 272 29.03 -22.12 2.81
C THR A 272 29.75 -22.24 4.16
N ARG A 273 30.49 -21.20 4.54
CA ARG A 273 31.12 -21.12 5.88
C ARG A 273 30.18 -20.56 6.96
N LEU A 274 28.89 -20.40 6.64
CA LEU A 274 27.92 -19.79 7.55
C LEU A 274 27.40 -20.85 8.55
N PRO A 275 27.34 -20.53 9.85
CA PRO A 275 26.81 -21.45 10.84
C PRO A 275 25.29 -21.63 10.67
N PRO A 276 24.76 -22.84 10.87
CA PRO A 276 23.33 -23.11 10.76
C PRO A 276 22.52 -22.44 11.88
N PRO A 277 21.23 -22.16 11.64
CA PRO A 277 20.29 -21.77 12.68
C PRO A 277 20.23 -22.77 13.83
N LYS A 278 20.02 -22.28 15.05
CA LYS A 278 19.91 -23.14 16.24
C LYS A 278 18.72 -24.11 16.10
N PRO A 279 18.89 -25.40 16.48
CA PRO A 279 17.83 -26.40 16.35
C PRO A 279 16.59 -26.06 17.19
N ASP A 280 16.77 -25.45 18.37
CA ASP A 280 15.67 -25.03 19.23
C ASP A 280 14.76 -24.00 18.56
N HIS A 281 15.33 -23.07 17.78
CA HIS A 281 14.56 -22.08 17.02
C HIS A 281 13.73 -22.76 15.92
N ARG A 282 14.31 -23.75 15.22
CA ARG A 282 13.58 -24.56 14.21
C ARG A 282 12.42 -25.31 14.84
N ALA A 283 12.66 -25.96 15.98
CA ALA A 283 11.63 -26.68 16.72
C ALA A 283 10.53 -25.74 17.23
N HIS A 284 10.88 -24.51 17.63
CA HIS A 284 9.91 -23.52 18.09
C HIS A 284 9.01 -23.01 16.97
N LEU A 285 9.56 -22.66 15.79
CA LEU A 285 8.78 -22.28 14.60
C LEU A 285 7.78 -23.38 14.22
N LYS A 286 8.27 -24.62 14.12
CA LYS A 286 7.42 -25.77 13.78
C LYS A 286 6.30 -25.99 14.80
N ARG A 287 6.58 -25.81 16.08
CA ARG A 287 5.58 -25.91 17.16
C ARG A 287 4.50 -24.83 17.04
N LEU A 288 4.86 -23.56 16.85
CA LEU A 288 3.90 -22.47 16.68
C LEU A 288 3.04 -22.66 15.42
N TYR A 289 3.66 -23.10 14.32
CA TYR A 289 2.95 -23.45 13.09
C TYR A 289 1.91 -24.56 13.31
N LEU A 290 2.28 -25.65 14.00
CA LEU A 290 1.36 -26.75 14.30
C LEU A 290 0.25 -26.34 15.27
N GLN A 291 0.53 -25.40 16.18
CA GLN A 291 -0.44 -24.82 17.10
C GLN A 291 -1.35 -23.77 16.44
N GLN A 292 -1.07 -23.38 15.19
CA GLN A 292 -1.77 -22.32 14.46
C GLN A 292 -1.71 -20.95 15.17
N SER A 293 -0.66 -20.71 15.96
CA SER A 293 -0.41 -19.41 16.62
C SER A 293 0.22 -18.42 15.63
N TRP A 294 -0.58 -17.91 14.69
CA TRP A 294 -0.06 -17.12 13.56
C TRP A 294 0.62 -15.80 13.95
N THR A 295 0.08 -15.09 14.94
CA THR A 295 0.65 -13.81 15.42
C THR A 295 2.03 -14.02 16.06
N GLU A 296 2.12 -14.96 17.01
CA GLU A 296 3.38 -15.31 17.66
C GLU A 296 4.41 -15.88 16.66
N LEU A 297 3.93 -16.65 15.67
CA LEU A 297 4.80 -17.16 14.60
C LEU A 297 5.42 -16.01 13.80
N LEU A 298 4.63 -14.99 13.44
CA LEU A 298 5.10 -13.83 12.69
C LEU A 298 6.08 -12.96 13.49
N GLU A 299 5.83 -12.78 14.79
CA GLU A 299 6.76 -12.07 15.68
C GLU A 299 8.09 -12.82 15.83
N LEU A 300 8.02 -14.16 15.95
CA LEU A 300 9.20 -14.99 16.06
C LEU A 300 10.02 -14.98 14.77
N THR A 301 9.40 -15.02 13.59
CA THR A 301 10.13 -14.96 12.32
C THR A 301 10.90 -13.65 12.17
N ASP A 302 10.29 -12.50 12.48
CA ASP A 302 10.95 -11.19 12.45
C ASP A 302 12.09 -11.10 13.47
N SER A 303 11.86 -11.56 14.69
CA SER A 303 12.88 -11.58 15.75
C SER A 303 14.08 -12.43 15.36
N LEU A 304 13.83 -13.63 14.81
CA LEU A 304 14.89 -14.52 14.34
C LEU A 304 15.61 -13.95 13.13
N PHE A 305 14.89 -13.34 12.18
CA PHE A 305 15.48 -12.70 11.01
C PHE A 305 16.47 -11.60 11.40
N ALA A 306 16.14 -10.79 12.43
CA ALA A 306 17.02 -9.76 12.95
C ALA A 306 18.29 -10.31 13.65
N GLN A 307 18.32 -11.59 14.05
CA GLN A 307 19.43 -12.18 14.79
C GLN A 307 20.47 -12.85 13.89
N ALA A 308 21.73 -12.87 14.35
CA ALA A 308 22.84 -13.63 13.75
C ALA A 308 22.88 -13.56 12.20
N ILE A 309 23.12 -14.69 11.54
CA ILE A 309 23.23 -14.87 10.08
C ILE A 309 21.90 -15.39 9.48
N ASN A 310 20.80 -15.35 10.24
CA ASN A 310 19.49 -15.86 9.82
C ASN A 310 18.85 -15.10 8.64
N HIS A 311 19.53 -14.12 8.04
CA HIS A 311 19.01 -13.41 6.85
C HIS A 311 18.93 -14.31 5.62
N VAL A 312 19.74 -15.36 5.54
CA VAL A 312 19.67 -16.39 4.49
C VAL A 312 18.84 -17.61 4.90
N TRP A 313 18.15 -17.56 6.05
CA TRP A 313 17.25 -18.64 6.45
C TRP A 313 15.87 -18.41 5.83
N PHE A 314 15.66 -18.96 4.63
CA PHE A 314 14.48 -18.66 3.82
C PHE A 314 13.19 -19.30 4.34
N ASP A 315 13.29 -20.37 5.16
CA ASP A 315 12.11 -20.94 5.82
C ASP A 315 11.37 -19.88 6.67
N LEU A 316 12.09 -18.88 7.21
CA LEU A 316 11.47 -17.76 7.93
C LEU A 316 10.48 -16.98 7.06
N GLN A 317 10.79 -16.80 5.77
CA GLN A 317 9.93 -16.09 4.82
C GLN A 317 8.70 -16.93 4.48
N TRP A 318 8.88 -18.25 4.32
CA TRP A 318 7.76 -19.18 4.14
C TRP A 318 6.80 -19.15 5.33
N TYR A 319 7.33 -19.26 6.56
CA TYR A 319 6.51 -19.18 7.79
C TYR A 319 5.81 -17.81 7.92
N ALA A 320 6.49 -16.72 7.57
CA ALA A 320 5.88 -15.39 7.58
C ALA A 320 4.73 -15.28 6.55
N CYS A 321 4.93 -15.76 5.33
CA CYS A 321 3.88 -15.80 4.30
C CYS A 321 2.70 -16.67 4.72
N GLU A 322 2.94 -17.86 5.28
CA GLU A 322 1.86 -18.72 5.78
C GLU A 322 1.10 -18.04 6.93
N ALA A 323 1.79 -17.43 7.90
CA ALA A 323 1.14 -16.70 8.99
C ALA A 323 0.25 -15.55 8.45
N LEU A 324 0.76 -14.75 7.51
CA LEU A 324 0.04 -13.62 6.92
C LEU A 324 -1.17 -14.06 6.09
N ASN A 325 -1.05 -15.14 5.30
CA ASN A 325 -2.16 -15.68 4.51
C ASN A 325 -3.32 -16.19 5.36
N ARG A 326 -3.07 -16.52 6.64
CA ARG A 326 -4.08 -17.00 7.59
C ARG A 326 -4.68 -15.90 8.47
N GLN A 327 -4.15 -14.68 8.39
CA GLN A 327 -4.72 -13.50 9.04
C GLN A 327 -5.72 -12.80 8.11
N ASP A 328 -6.72 -12.14 8.70
CA ASP A 328 -7.68 -11.36 7.93
C ASP A 328 -6.96 -10.22 7.21
N LYS A 329 -7.23 -10.06 5.90
CA LYS A 329 -6.59 -9.06 5.01
C LYS A 329 -5.06 -9.16 4.87
N GLY A 330 -4.43 -10.26 5.29
CA GLY A 330 -2.96 -10.43 5.23
C GLY A 330 -2.40 -10.87 3.86
N ALA A 331 -3.27 -11.20 2.89
CA ALA A 331 -2.84 -11.69 1.57
C ALA A 331 -1.97 -10.68 0.79
N ALA A 332 -2.28 -9.38 0.88
CA ALA A 332 -1.49 -8.34 0.24
C ALA A 332 -0.08 -8.27 0.85
N LEU A 333 0.03 -8.36 2.18
CA LEU A 333 1.32 -8.37 2.88
C LEU A 333 2.13 -9.63 2.54
N ALA A 334 1.48 -10.79 2.45
CA ALA A 334 2.15 -12.03 2.05
C ALA A 334 2.73 -11.95 0.62
N ASN A 335 2.02 -11.28 -0.30
CA ASN A 335 2.53 -11.03 -1.65
C ASN A 335 3.75 -10.10 -1.65
N ILE A 336 3.75 -9.04 -0.83
CA ILE A 336 4.91 -8.17 -0.70
C ILE A 336 6.14 -8.96 -0.18
N VAL A 337 5.96 -9.82 0.83
CA VAL A 337 7.05 -10.67 1.33
C VAL A 337 7.60 -11.59 0.24
N GLN A 338 6.74 -12.12 -0.63
CA GLN A 338 7.13 -12.92 -1.80
C GLN A 338 7.93 -12.09 -2.81
N GLN A 339 7.47 -10.88 -3.13
CA GLN A 339 8.14 -9.97 -4.06
C GLN A 339 9.51 -9.52 -3.56
N ASP A 340 9.66 -9.26 -2.25
CA ASP A 340 10.97 -8.94 -1.66
C ASP A 340 11.96 -10.10 -1.84
N LEU A 341 11.50 -11.33 -1.56
CA LEU A 341 12.34 -12.53 -1.72
C LEU A 341 12.68 -12.75 -3.19
N HIS A 342 11.71 -12.54 -4.08
CA HIS A 342 11.93 -12.59 -5.53
C HIS A 342 13.01 -11.59 -5.98
N GLY A 343 12.94 -10.34 -5.53
CA GLY A 343 13.94 -9.32 -5.85
C GLY A 343 15.36 -9.70 -5.38
N LEU A 344 15.48 -10.30 -4.19
CA LEU A 344 16.75 -10.83 -3.69
C LEU A 344 17.29 -11.94 -4.60
N LEU A 345 16.45 -12.92 -4.97
CA LEU A 345 16.87 -14.08 -5.76
C LEU A 345 17.16 -13.73 -7.23
N LEU A 346 16.50 -12.71 -7.78
CA LEU A 346 16.86 -12.14 -9.08
C LEU A 346 18.26 -11.53 -9.06
N ARG A 347 18.62 -10.82 -7.98
CA ARG A 347 19.93 -10.18 -7.82
C ARG A 347 21.04 -11.18 -7.48
N LEU A 348 20.71 -12.26 -6.78
CA LEU A 348 21.63 -13.31 -6.37
C LEU A 348 21.11 -14.71 -6.76
N PRO A 349 21.12 -15.06 -8.07
CA PRO A 349 20.59 -16.34 -8.53
C PRO A 349 21.32 -17.53 -7.92
N GLY A 350 20.57 -18.55 -7.49
CA GLY A 350 21.12 -19.78 -6.90
C GLY A 350 21.37 -19.70 -5.40
N LEU A 351 21.14 -18.55 -4.76
CA LEU A 351 21.25 -18.39 -3.31
C LEU A 351 20.34 -19.36 -2.53
N GLU A 352 19.15 -19.63 -3.07
CA GLU A 352 18.16 -20.59 -2.58
C GLU A 352 18.61 -22.06 -2.68
N THR A 353 19.73 -22.31 -3.35
CA THR A 353 20.32 -23.64 -3.48
C THR A 353 21.50 -23.92 -2.57
N LEU A 354 21.97 -22.91 -1.84
CA LEU A 354 23.12 -23.03 -0.96
C LEU A 354 22.77 -23.67 0.39
N SER A 355 23.81 -24.15 1.07
CA SER A 355 23.73 -24.80 2.37
C SER A 355 24.70 -24.18 3.38
N TYR A 356 24.34 -24.26 4.66
CA TYR A 356 25.18 -23.91 5.80
C TYR A 356 26.39 -24.86 5.94
N SER A 357 27.30 -24.54 6.85
CA SER A 357 28.54 -25.30 7.06
C SER A 357 28.33 -26.76 7.44
N ASP A 358 27.18 -27.09 8.05
CA ASP A 358 26.79 -28.46 8.43
C ASP A 358 26.05 -29.22 7.31
N GLY A 359 25.85 -28.59 6.16
CA GLY A 359 25.08 -29.14 5.04
C GLY A 359 23.57 -28.92 5.12
N THR A 360 23.04 -28.31 6.19
CA THR A 360 21.62 -27.90 6.20
C THR A 360 21.39 -26.89 5.06
N PRO A 361 20.38 -27.07 4.19
CA PRO A 361 20.07 -26.07 3.17
C PRO A 361 19.53 -24.76 3.77
N PHE A 362 19.64 -23.67 3.03
CA PHE A 362 19.06 -22.36 3.39
C PHE A 362 17.54 -22.33 3.35
N ALA A 363 16.95 -23.17 2.49
CA ALA A 363 15.53 -23.43 2.34
C ALA A 363 15.29 -24.94 2.40
N ASP A 364 14.35 -25.40 3.21
CA ASP A 364 13.93 -26.80 3.23
C ASP A 364 13.17 -27.19 1.93
N GLU A 365 12.86 -28.47 1.76
CA GLU A 365 12.25 -28.98 0.53
C GLU A 365 10.90 -28.31 0.23
N VAL A 366 10.10 -28.04 1.27
CA VAL A 366 8.81 -27.37 1.17
C VAL A 366 9.01 -25.92 0.73
N THR A 367 9.94 -25.21 1.37
CA THR A 367 10.27 -23.82 1.07
C THR A 367 10.86 -23.68 -0.33
N ARG A 368 11.74 -24.59 -0.77
CA ARG A 368 12.29 -24.59 -2.13
C ARG A 368 11.22 -24.81 -3.19
N SER A 369 10.28 -25.72 -2.94
CA SER A 369 9.15 -25.96 -3.83
C SER A 369 8.25 -24.73 -3.92
N TRP A 370 7.98 -24.08 -2.79
CA TRP A 370 7.23 -22.82 -2.72
C TRP A 370 7.94 -21.68 -3.46
N ILE A 371 9.26 -21.52 -3.27
CA ILE A 371 10.06 -20.52 -3.99
C ILE A 371 9.96 -20.76 -5.50
N ALA A 372 10.17 -22.00 -5.95
CA ALA A 372 10.13 -22.33 -7.37
C ALA A 372 8.77 -22.07 -8.03
N GLN A 373 7.67 -22.34 -7.33
CA GLN A 373 6.31 -22.24 -7.86
C GLN A 373 5.71 -20.84 -7.75
N LYS A 374 5.87 -20.19 -6.59
CA LYS A 374 5.16 -18.95 -6.25
C LYS A 374 6.03 -17.70 -6.29
N VAL A 375 7.33 -17.83 -6.01
CA VAL A 375 8.26 -16.68 -5.96
C VAL A 375 8.95 -16.49 -7.30
N MET A 376 9.48 -17.56 -7.90
CA MET A 376 10.18 -17.54 -9.19
C MET A 376 9.29 -17.94 -10.38
N GLY A 377 8.04 -18.37 -10.12
CA GLY A 377 7.10 -18.87 -11.13
C GLY A 377 6.79 -17.86 -12.25
N ASP A 378 6.90 -16.56 -11.97
CA ASP A 378 6.66 -15.47 -12.94
C ASP A 378 7.91 -15.12 -13.80
N VAL A 379 9.11 -15.56 -13.41
CA VAL A 379 10.37 -15.21 -14.12
C VAL A 379 10.52 -15.95 -15.44
N ARG A 380 9.80 -17.04 -15.66
CA ARG A 380 9.81 -17.73 -16.96
C ARG A 380 8.98 -17.03 -18.04
N LEU A 381 8.26 -15.96 -17.71
CA LEU A 381 7.45 -15.18 -18.63
C LEU A 381 8.00 -13.77 -18.92
N THR A 382 9.17 -13.41 -18.36
CA THR A 382 9.75 -12.05 -18.46
C THR A 382 11.14 -12.01 -19.12
N GLU A 383 11.44 -12.99 -19.97
CA GLU A 383 12.36 -12.81 -21.11
C GLU A 383 11.59 -12.98 -22.42
N SER A 384 10.72 -12.02 -22.71
CA SER A 384 10.15 -11.81 -24.04
C SER A 384 9.69 -10.37 -24.13
N ASP A 385 10.54 -9.51 -24.69
CA ASP A 385 10.11 -8.23 -25.24
C ASP A 385 8.95 -8.46 -26.23
N ALA A 386 7.73 -8.10 -25.83
CA ALA A 386 6.64 -7.78 -26.75
C ALA A 386 5.66 -6.79 -26.08
N PRO A 387 5.25 -5.71 -26.77
CA PRO A 387 4.44 -4.66 -26.18
C PRO A 387 2.98 -5.10 -26.05
N PHE A 388 2.41 -4.71 -24.91
CA PHE A 388 1.00 -4.52 -24.58
C PHE A 388 -0.02 -4.78 -25.72
N ALA A 389 -0.85 -5.83 -25.56
CA ALA A 389 -2.12 -5.99 -26.27
C ALA A 389 -3.25 -6.13 -25.24
N GLY A 390 -4.36 -5.44 -25.50
CA GLY A 390 -5.42 -5.10 -24.54
C GLY A 390 -6.30 -6.26 -24.05
N PRO A 391 -7.42 -5.93 -23.36
CA PRO A 391 -8.21 -6.89 -22.59
C PRO A 391 -9.01 -7.78 -23.55
N GLY A 392 -8.54 -9.01 -23.76
CA GLY A 392 -9.20 -10.01 -24.58
C GLY A 392 -8.84 -11.40 -24.09
N ASN A 393 -9.84 -12.14 -23.60
CA ASN A 393 -9.81 -13.54 -23.20
C ASN A 393 -8.71 -14.36 -23.90
N ASP A 394 -7.66 -14.72 -23.18
CA ASP A 394 -6.64 -15.63 -23.68
C ASP A 394 -7.25 -17.02 -23.85
N ILE A 395 -7.48 -17.45 -25.09
CA ILE A 395 -8.12 -18.74 -25.40
C ILE A 395 -7.30 -19.91 -24.85
N LEU A 396 -5.98 -19.76 -24.76
CA LEU A 396 -5.11 -20.82 -24.24
C LEU A 396 -5.18 -20.92 -22.70
N SER A 397 -5.61 -19.87 -21.99
CA SER A 397 -5.75 -19.91 -20.52
C SER A 397 -6.89 -20.82 -20.05
N LEU A 398 -7.76 -21.24 -20.97
CA LEU A 398 -8.92 -22.13 -20.70
C LEU A 398 -8.53 -23.60 -20.60
N GLU A 399 -7.25 -23.94 -20.74
CA GLU A 399 -6.78 -25.33 -20.72
C GLU A 399 -7.13 -26.04 -19.41
N SER A 400 -7.00 -25.36 -18.27
CA SER A 400 -7.40 -25.90 -16.96
C SER A 400 -8.90 -26.18 -16.90
N GLU A 401 -9.73 -25.22 -17.29
CA GLU A 401 -11.20 -25.37 -17.26
C GLU A 401 -11.69 -26.47 -18.21
N ALA A 402 -11.08 -26.59 -19.38
CA ALA A 402 -11.41 -27.65 -20.34
C ALA A 402 -10.97 -29.03 -19.84
N ALA A 403 -9.83 -29.12 -19.16
CA ALA A 403 -9.37 -30.36 -18.52
C ALA A 403 -10.28 -30.77 -17.35
N GLU A 404 -10.66 -29.83 -16.49
CA GLU A 404 -11.60 -30.06 -15.38
C GLU A 404 -12.96 -30.57 -15.89
N LYS A 405 -13.48 -30.01 -16.99
CA LYS A 405 -14.71 -30.49 -17.63
C LYS A 405 -14.57 -31.89 -18.24
N ALA A 406 -13.42 -32.21 -18.82
CA ALA A 406 -13.15 -33.52 -19.37
C ALA A 406 -13.05 -34.59 -18.26
N GLU A 407 -12.53 -34.24 -17.08
CA GLU A 407 -12.50 -35.09 -15.89
C GLU A 407 -13.88 -35.29 -15.26
N ALA A 408 -14.67 -34.21 -15.17
CA ALA A 408 -15.97 -34.24 -14.51
C ALA A 408 -17.07 -34.97 -15.32
N GLU A 409 -17.07 -34.82 -16.65
CA GLU A 409 -18.12 -35.35 -17.51
C GLU A 409 -17.57 -36.31 -18.56
N SER A 410 -16.94 -35.76 -19.61
CA SER A 410 -16.32 -36.51 -20.70
C SER A 410 -15.49 -35.58 -21.59
N VAL A 411 -14.56 -36.15 -22.35
CA VAL A 411 -13.78 -35.40 -23.35
C VAL A 411 -14.72 -34.78 -24.39
N GLU A 412 -15.74 -35.51 -24.81
CA GLU A 412 -16.72 -35.06 -25.79
C GLU A 412 -17.52 -33.84 -25.28
N ALA A 413 -17.87 -33.81 -23.99
CA ALA A 413 -18.52 -32.67 -23.36
C ALA A 413 -17.60 -31.43 -23.28
N ALA A 414 -16.32 -31.61 -22.94
CA ALA A 414 -15.35 -30.53 -22.92
C ALA A 414 -15.13 -29.93 -24.32
N LEU A 415 -15.06 -30.77 -25.36
CA LEU A 415 -14.95 -30.32 -26.75
C LEU A 415 -16.20 -29.58 -27.23
N ALA A 416 -17.40 -30.08 -26.88
CA ALA A 416 -18.65 -29.40 -27.20
C ALA A 416 -18.75 -28.04 -26.48
N TRP A 417 -18.31 -27.96 -25.23
CA TRP A 417 -18.24 -26.71 -24.47
C TRP A 417 -17.30 -25.69 -25.13
N LEU A 418 -16.11 -26.12 -25.56
CA LEU A 418 -15.19 -25.27 -26.31
C LEU A 418 -15.81 -24.79 -27.64
N GLN A 419 -16.48 -25.67 -28.37
CA GLN A 419 -17.12 -25.31 -29.65
C GLN A 419 -18.29 -24.33 -29.51
N MET A 420 -19.03 -24.37 -28.41
CA MET A 420 -20.20 -23.51 -28.18
C MET A 420 -19.87 -22.11 -27.67
N ARG A 421 -18.59 -21.74 -27.52
CA ARG A 421 -18.23 -20.42 -26.96
C ARG A 421 -18.60 -19.27 -27.91
N PRO A 422 -19.35 -18.26 -27.44
CA PRO A 422 -19.62 -17.05 -28.22
C PRO A 422 -18.35 -16.20 -28.36
N GLY A 423 -18.15 -15.60 -29.54
CA GLY A 423 -17.02 -14.66 -29.77
C GLY A 423 -15.84 -15.20 -30.58
N THR A 424 -15.91 -16.41 -31.13
CA THR A 424 -14.84 -17.04 -31.96
C THR A 424 -15.01 -16.73 -33.46
N SER A 425 -15.16 -15.46 -33.80
CA SER A 425 -15.36 -15.04 -35.21
C SER A 425 -14.05 -14.85 -35.98
N ASN A 426 -12.92 -14.66 -35.29
CA ASN A 426 -11.63 -14.45 -35.92
C ASN A 426 -10.93 -15.77 -36.26
N THR A 427 -10.21 -15.79 -37.39
CA THR A 427 -9.46 -16.97 -37.88
C THR A 427 -8.35 -17.40 -36.89
N LYS A 428 -7.68 -16.44 -36.23
CA LYS A 428 -6.70 -16.70 -35.17
C LYS A 428 -7.33 -17.42 -33.98
N ASP A 429 -8.48 -16.93 -33.51
CA ASP A 429 -9.17 -17.46 -32.34
C ASP A 429 -9.71 -18.86 -32.58
N GLN A 430 -10.24 -19.11 -33.79
CA GLN A 430 -10.66 -20.46 -34.22
C GLN A 430 -9.48 -21.43 -34.30
N TRP A 431 -8.31 -20.96 -34.74
CA TRP A 431 -7.10 -21.78 -34.78
C TRP A 431 -6.61 -22.13 -33.36
N LEU A 432 -6.57 -21.16 -32.45
CA LEU A 432 -6.19 -21.37 -31.04
C LEU A 432 -7.15 -22.31 -30.31
N LEU A 433 -8.46 -22.18 -30.56
CA LEU A 433 -9.47 -23.05 -29.96
C LEU A 433 -9.30 -24.50 -30.43
N ARG A 434 -9.01 -24.72 -31.71
CA ARG A 434 -8.71 -26.06 -32.24
C ARG A 434 -7.40 -26.64 -31.70
N LEU A 435 -6.40 -25.80 -31.43
CA LEU A 435 -5.17 -26.23 -30.74
C LEU A 435 -5.48 -26.69 -29.31
N LEU A 436 -6.29 -25.92 -28.58
CA LEU A 436 -6.72 -26.28 -27.23
C LEU A 436 -7.48 -27.61 -27.22
N MET A 437 -8.41 -27.81 -28.15
CA MET A 437 -9.10 -29.09 -28.34
C MET A 437 -8.11 -30.24 -28.56
N ALA A 438 -7.06 -30.04 -29.37
CA ALA A 438 -6.04 -31.05 -29.59
C ALA A 438 -5.22 -31.37 -28.32
N ARG A 439 -4.90 -30.36 -27.48
CA ARG A 439 -4.22 -30.56 -26.18
C ARG A 439 -5.05 -31.43 -25.23
N VAL A 440 -6.34 -31.12 -25.09
CA VAL A 440 -7.28 -31.90 -24.27
C VAL A 440 -7.40 -33.32 -24.82
N CYS A 441 -7.52 -33.50 -26.13
CA CYS A 441 -7.56 -34.85 -26.73
C CYS A 441 -6.29 -35.65 -26.45
N GLU A 442 -5.11 -35.03 -26.50
CA GLU A 442 -3.84 -35.68 -26.16
C GLU A 442 -3.78 -36.08 -24.68
N GLN A 443 -4.15 -35.17 -23.77
CA GLN A 443 -4.11 -35.39 -22.32
C GLN A 443 -4.99 -36.55 -21.86
N PHE A 444 -6.20 -36.67 -22.43
CA PHE A 444 -7.17 -37.72 -22.08
C PHE A 444 -7.08 -38.97 -22.98
N GLY A 445 -5.95 -39.16 -23.69
CA GLY A 445 -5.65 -40.40 -24.40
C GLY A 445 -6.40 -40.63 -25.72
N LYS A 446 -7.09 -39.63 -26.27
CA LYS A 446 -7.78 -39.68 -27.57
C LYS A 446 -6.81 -39.38 -28.73
N SER A 447 -5.77 -40.20 -28.86
CA SER A 447 -4.60 -39.93 -29.73
C SER A 447 -4.93 -39.77 -31.22
N GLU A 448 -5.86 -40.56 -31.78
CA GLU A 448 -6.24 -40.45 -33.20
C GLU A 448 -6.94 -39.11 -33.50
N MET A 449 -7.80 -38.64 -32.59
CA MET A 449 -8.49 -37.35 -32.73
C MET A 449 -7.50 -36.18 -32.62
N ALA A 450 -6.58 -36.25 -31.67
CA ALA A 450 -5.50 -35.27 -31.55
C ALA A 450 -4.62 -35.22 -32.82
N LEU A 451 -4.28 -36.38 -33.41
CA LEU A 451 -3.51 -36.45 -34.66
C LEU A 451 -4.23 -35.75 -35.83
N HIS A 452 -5.53 -35.97 -35.98
CA HIS A 452 -6.31 -35.33 -37.06
C HIS A 452 -6.40 -33.80 -36.87
N LEU A 453 -6.65 -33.33 -35.65
CA LEU A 453 -6.70 -31.89 -35.34
C LEU A 453 -5.33 -31.22 -35.59
N LEU A 454 -4.25 -31.82 -35.10
CA LEU A 454 -2.89 -31.28 -35.30
C LEU A 454 -2.45 -31.31 -36.77
N HIS A 455 -2.90 -32.31 -37.54
CA HIS A 455 -2.65 -32.38 -38.97
C HIS A 455 -3.30 -31.22 -39.72
N GLU A 456 -4.58 -30.94 -39.44
CA GLU A 456 -5.30 -29.81 -40.03
C GLU A 456 -4.64 -28.47 -39.66
N LEU A 457 -4.30 -28.27 -38.38
CA LEU A 457 -3.63 -27.06 -37.91
C LEU A 457 -2.30 -26.81 -38.62
N ASN A 458 -1.52 -27.87 -38.85
CA ASN A 458 -0.23 -27.78 -39.54
C ASN A 458 -0.37 -27.50 -41.05
N GLN A 459 -1.41 -28.02 -41.71
CA GLN A 459 -1.67 -27.69 -43.13
C GLN A 459 -2.11 -26.24 -43.29
N ASN A 460 -2.99 -25.77 -42.42
CA ASN A 460 -3.56 -24.42 -42.50
C ASN A 460 -2.59 -23.32 -42.02
N ALA A 461 -1.50 -23.70 -41.35
CA ALA A 461 -0.51 -22.76 -40.83
C ALA A 461 0.17 -21.89 -41.91
N GLY A 462 0.29 -22.41 -43.13
CA GLY A 462 0.86 -21.66 -44.26
C GLY A 462 -0.03 -20.51 -44.73
N ALA A 463 -1.36 -20.72 -44.74
CA ALA A 463 -2.33 -19.70 -45.12
C ALA A 463 -2.43 -18.55 -44.09
N LEU A 464 -2.12 -18.84 -42.83
CA LEU A 464 -2.14 -17.86 -41.73
C LEU A 464 -0.77 -17.21 -41.48
N THR A 465 0.26 -17.51 -42.29
CA THR A 465 1.63 -17.01 -42.12
C THR A 465 2.24 -17.22 -40.72
N LEU A 466 1.80 -18.25 -39.99
CA LEU A 466 2.18 -18.46 -38.58
C LEU A 466 3.68 -18.62 -38.35
N SER A 467 4.42 -19.07 -39.35
CA SER A 467 5.89 -19.16 -39.29
C SER A 467 6.58 -17.79 -39.14
N GLN A 468 5.90 -16.69 -39.49
CA GLN A 468 6.43 -15.33 -39.39
C GLN A 468 5.93 -14.59 -38.14
N TRP A 469 4.77 -14.94 -37.62
CA TRP A 469 4.09 -14.19 -36.54
C TRP A 469 4.07 -14.92 -35.19
N GLU A 470 3.96 -16.25 -35.17
CA GLU A 470 3.87 -17.07 -33.93
C GLU A 470 4.60 -18.42 -34.13
N PRO A 471 5.93 -18.44 -34.35
CA PRO A 471 6.68 -19.66 -34.69
C PRO A 471 6.67 -20.71 -33.57
N THR A 472 6.49 -20.28 -32.32
CA THR A 472 6.44 -21.11 -31.12
C THR A 472 5.21 -22.03 -31.09
N LEU A 473 4.03 -21.51 -31.45
CA LEU A 473 2.80 -22.29 -31.52
C LEU A 473 2.83 -23.30 -32.67
N LEU A 474 3.41 -22.91 -33.81
CA LEU A 474 3.61 -23.83 -34.93
C LEU A 474 4.61 -24.94 -34.59
N PHE A 475 5.68 -24.60 -33.83
CA PHE A 475 6.62 -25.57 -33.30
C PHE A 475 5.92 -26.58 -32.39
N GLU A 476 5.06 -26.12 -31.48
CA GLU A 476 4.28 -26.98 -30.60
C GLU A 476 3.40 -27.97 -31.37
N VAL A 477 2.64 -27.49 -32.36
CA VAL A 477 1.77 -28.34 -33.19
C VAL A 477 2.56 -29.45 -33.87
N ARG A 478 3.70 -29.10 -34.47
CA ARG A 478 4.57 -30.06 -35.16
C ARG A 478 5.22 -31.06 -34.19
N ALA A 479 5.67 -30.60 -33.02
CA ALA A 479 6.28 -31.44 -32.00
C ALA A 479 5.28 -32.44 -31.39
N ARG A 480 4.07 -32.00 -31.04
CA ARG A 480 3.00 -32.87 -30.52
C ARG A 480 2.57 -33.91 -31.55
N ARG A 481 2.41 -33.51 -32.81
CA ARG A 481 2.08 -34.45 -33.89
C ARG A 481 3.18 -35.48 -34.10
N LEU A 482 4.46 -35.07 -34.11
CA LEU A 482 5.60 -35.97 -34.21
C LEU A 482 5.64 -36.99 -33.06
N LYS A 483 5.39 -36.54 -31.82
CA LYS A 483 5.31 -37.41 -30.63
C LYS A 483 4.23 -38.48 -30.78
N LEU A 484 3.03 -38.09 -31.21
CA LEU A 484 1.92 -39.03 -31.43
C LEU A 484 2.19 -40.00 -32.58
N LEU A 485 2.81 -39.55 -33.67
CA LEU A 485 3.20 -40.42 -34.78
C LEU A 485 4.30 -41.41 -34.39
N ARG A 486 5.28 -40.99 -33.57
CA ARG A 486 6.28 -41.91 -32.98
C ARG A 486 5.62 -42.98 -32.12
N ALA A 487 4.66 -42.59 -31.28
CA ALA A 487 3.90 -43.52 -30.45
C ALA A 487 3.07 -44.52 -31.29
N ARG A 488 2.54 -44.08 -32.44
CA ARG A 488 1.84 -44.96 -33.40
C ARG A 488 2.79 -45.88 -34.15
N ALA A 489 3.91 -45.36 -34.65
CA ALA A 489 4.93 -46.13 -35.34
C ALA A 489 5.52 -47.26 -34.47
N ALA A 490 5.58 -47.06 -33.16
CA ALA A 490 6.01 -48.10 -32.21
C ALA A 490 5.06 -49.31 -32.12
N ARG A 491 3.81 -49.22 -32.62
CA ARG A 491 2.80 -50.29 -32.53
C ARG A 491 2.85 -51.29 -33.69
N SER A 492 3.42 -50.92 -34.84
CA SER A 492 3.46 -51.77 -36.05
C SER A 492 4.57 -51.35 -37.01
N GLU A 493 5.43 -52.29 -37.39
CA GLU A 493 6.53 -52.06 -38.34
C GLU A 493 6.05 -51.66 -39.75
N ARG A 494 4.87 -52.17 -40.15
CA ARG A 494 4.21 -51.79 -41.41
C ARG A 494 3.67 -50.36 -41.36
N GLU A 495 3.23 -49.89 -40.19
CA GLU A 495 2.79 -48.49 -40.03
C GLU A 495 3.98 -47.54 -39.90
N ARG A 496 5.07 -47.98 -39.24
CA ARG A 496 6.32 -47.22 -39.14
C ARG A 496 6.86 -46.85 -40.52
N THR A 497 7.00 -47.83 -41.41
CA THR A 497 7.47 -47.60 -42.79
C THR A 497 6.54 -46.68 -43.59
N ARG A 498 5.23 -46.70 -43.34
CA ARG A 498 4.25 -45.81 -43.98
C ARG A 498 4.31 -44.37 -43.48
N ILE A 499 4.56 -44.15 -42.18
CA ILE A 499 4.48 -42.83 -41.52
C ILE A 499 5.85 -42.14 -41.46
N GLN A 500 6.95 -42.87 -41.65
CA GLN A 500 8.33 -42.34 -41.67
C GLN A 500 8.52 -41.05 -42.52
N PRO A 501 8.05 -40.95 -43.78
CA PRO A 501 8.26 -39.73 -44.57
C PRO A 501 7.57 -38.49 -43.98
N GLU A 502 6.44 -38.70 -43.29
CA GLU A 502 5.70 -37.63 -42.61
C GLU A 502 6.42 -37.16 -41.34
N MET A 503 7.04 -38.10 -40.62
CA MET A 503 7.88 -37.80 -39.45
C MET A 503 9.13 -37.01 -39.84
N ASP A 504 9.79 -37.39 -40.95
CA ASP A 504 10.98 -36.71 -41.45
C ASP A 504 10.66 -35.28 -41.92
N ALA A 505 9.52 -35.09 -42.60
CA ALA A 505 9.04 -33.76 -43.00
C ALA A 505 8.73 -32.86 -41.79
N LEU A 506 8.14 -33.42 -40.72
CA LEU A 506 7.89 -32.68 -39.47
C LEU A 506 9.18 -32.29 -38.75
N LEU A 507 10.16 -33.20 -38.68
CA LEU A 507 11.48 -32.92 -38.10
C LEU A 507 12.21 -31.82 -38.88
N SER A 508 12.24 -31.89 -40.21
CA SER A 508 12.81 -30.83 -41.05
C SER A 508 12.11 -29.48 -40.81
N GLY A 509 10.79 -29.49 -40.68
CA GLY A 509 10.01 -28.29 -40.37
C GLY A 509 10.26 -27.74 -38.97
N LEU A 510 10.55 -28.59 -37.97
CA LEU A 510 10.92 -28.17 -36.61
C LEU A 510 12.31 -27.54 -36.58
N ILE A 511 13.29 -28.15 -37.26
CA ILE A 511 14.66 -27.62 -37.37
C ILE A 511 14.68 -26.25 -38.05
N THR A 512 13.82 -26.06 -39.06
CA THR A 512 13.68 -24.77 -39.77
C THR A 512 13.09 -23.67 -38.88
N LEU A 513 12.22 -24.03 -37.92
CA LEU A 513 11.60 -23.06 -37.00
C LEU A 513 12.51 -22.71 -35.83
N ASP A 514 13.12 -23.72 -35.20
CA ASP A 514 14.02 -23.55 -34.07
C ASP A 514 14.98 -24.75 -33.96
N PRO A 515 16.23 -24.63 -34.45
CA PRO A 515 17.19 -25.72 -34.44
C PRO A 515 17.64 -26.11 -33.02
N VAL A 516 17.59 -25.19 -32.06
CA VAL A 516 18.02 -25.43 -30.67
C VAL A 516 16.98 -26.28 -29.95
N ARG A 517 15.70 -25.91 -30.04
CA ARG A 517 14.61 -26.71 -29.46
C ARG A 517 14.42 -28.03 -30.20
N ALA A 518 14.63 -28.06 -31.52
CA ALA A 518 14.54 -29.29 -32.32
C ALA A 518 15.64 -30.31 -31.98
N ALA A 519 16.82 -29.87 -31.53
CA ALA A 519 17.91 -30.76 -31.17
C ALA A 519 17.51 -31.82 -30.10
N ILE A 520 16.64 -31.43 -29.16
CA ILE A 520 16.10 -32.31 -28.10
C ILE A 520 15.16 -33.38 -28.69
N LEU A 521 14.52 -33.09 -29.83
CA LEU A 521 13.58 -34.00 -30.49
C LEU A 521 14.28 -34.92 -31.51
N CYS A 522 15.52 -34.59 -31.90
CA CYS A 522 16.34 -35.35 -32.84
C CYS A 522 17.15 -36.48 -32.18
N SER A 523 17.36 -36.42 -30.85
CA SER A 523 17.83 -37.55 -30.04
C SER A 523 16.72 -38.57 -29.81
#